data_AF-A0A200HKU7-F1
#
_entry.id   AF-A0A200HKU7-F1
#
_cell.length_a   1.000
_cell.length_b   1.000
_cell.length_c   1.000
_cell.angle_alpha   90.00
_cell.angle_beta   90.00
_cell.angle_gamma   90.00
#
_symmetry.space_group_name_H-M   'P 1'
#
loop_
_entity.id
_entity.type
_entity.pdbx_description
1 polymer ?
#
loop_
_entity_poly.entity_id
_entity_poly.type
_entity_poly.pdbx_seq_one_letter_code
_entity_poly.pdbx_strand_id
1 'polypeptide(L)'
;MSAWDEIVERIERHIAGEPTPHDRWVALCEAGIGERSIDPELRPVDTARWIAGLLTAYRTVRATDQASQDTDVADLLMILTRWLHPARPRGIATE
;
A
#
# COMPACT_ATOMS: atom_id res chain seq x y z
N MET A 1 -10.98 10.17 -8.62
CA MET A 1 -10.11 9.58 -7.58
C MET A 1 -9.72 8.21 -8.09
N SER A 2 -8.42 7.94 -8.19
CA SER A 2 -7.92 6.64 -8.67
C SER A 2 -8.03 5.57 -7.58
N ALA A 3 -7.91 4.30 -7.95
CA ALA A 3 -7.83 3.21 -6.98
C ALA A 3 -6.65 3.37 -6.02
N TRP A 4 -5.53 3.93 -6.50
CA TRP A 4 -4.38 4.24 -5.68
C TRP A 4 -4.67 5.32 -4.63
N ASP A 5 -5.32 6.42 -5.01
CA ASP A 5 -5.69 7.49 -4.07
C ASP A 5 -6.59 6.96 -2.94
N GLU A 6 -7.54 6.09 -3.28
CA GLU A 6 -8.43 5.45 -2.31
C GLU A 6 -7.66 4.45 -1.42
N ILE A 7 -6.64 3.75 -1.93
CA ILE A 7 -5.77 2.90 -1.10
C ILE A 7 -5.04 3.74 -0.05
N VAL A 8 -4.46 4.88 -0.47
CA VAL A 8 -3.76 5.80 0.44
C VAL A 8 -4.72 6.32 1.51
N GLU A 9 -5.90 6.81 1.13
CA GLU A 9 -6.91 7.28 2.10
C GLU A 9 -7.31 6.17 3.09
N ARG A 10 -7.48 4.94 2.60
CA ARG A 10 -7.85 3.80 3.46
C ARG A 10 -6.73 3.39 4.40
N ILE A 11 -5.47 3.56 4.03
CA ILE A 11 -4.33 3.32 4.91
C ILE A 11 -4.35 4.34 6.06
N GLU A 12 -4.50 5.62 5.72
CA GLU A 12 -4.56 6.71 6.70
C GLU A 12 -5.73 6.51 7.69
N ARG A 13 -6.93 6.19 7.18
CA ARG A 13 -8.10 5.84 8.01
C ARG A 13 -7.87 4.62 8.89
N HIS A 14 -7.26 3.56 8.35
CA HIS A 14 -6.95 2.36 9.13
C HIS A 14 -6.00 2.67 10.29
N ILE A 15 -4.98 3.49 10.04
CA ILE A 15 -4.05 3.96 11.06
C ILE A 15 -4.76 4.83 12.11
N ALA A 16 -5.69 5.68 11.68
CA ALA A 16 -6.55 6.48 12.56
C ALA A 16 -7.59 5.66 13.35
N GLY A 17 -7.65 4.33 13.16
CA GLY A 17 -8.52 3.43 13.93
C GLY A 17 -9.80 3.01 13.22
N GLU A 18 -9.95 3.30 11.93
CA GLU A 18 -11.07 2.87 11.09
C GLU A 18 -10.63 1.68 10.20
N PRO A 19 -10.70 0.43 10.67
CA PRO A 19 -10.15 -0.70 9.93
C PRO A 19 -10.91 -0.96 8.63
N THR A 20 -10.19 -0.96 7.52
CA THR A 20 -10.72 -1.37 6.21
C THR A 20 -10.91 -2.90 6.12
N PRO A 21 -12.11 -3.39 5.75
CA PRO A 21 -12.38 -4.81 5.50
C PRO A 21 -11.50 -5.42 4.41
N HIS A 22 -11.21 -6.72 4.50
CA HIS A 22 -10.30 -7.40 3.56
C HIS A 22 -10.84 -7.43 2.12
N ASP A 23 -12.12 -7.72 1.92
CA ASP A 23 -12.80 -7.69 0.62
C ASP A 23 -12.69 -6.31 -0.05
N ARG A 24 -12.74 -5.23 0.73
CA ARG A 24 -12.51 -3.88 0.21
C ARG A 24 -11.09 -3.71 -0.30
N TRP A 25 -10.07 -4.23 0.39
CA TRP A 25 -8.69 -4.22 -0.11
C TRP A 25 -8.54 -4.99 -1.41
N VAL A 26 -9.18 -6.16 -1.52
CA VAL A 26 -9.16 -6.97 -2.75
C VAL A 26 -9.71 -6.17 -3.93
N ALA A 27 -10.89 -5.56 -3.77
CA ALA A 27 -11.52 -4.75 -4.83
C ALA A 27 -10.64 -3.56 -5.26
N LEU A 28 -9.95 -2.92 -4.31
CA LEU A 28 -9.02 -1.83 -4.62
C LEU A 28 -7.76 -2.30 -5.35
N CYS A 29 -7.22 -3.47 -4.99
CA CYS A 29 -6.10 -4.07 -5.71
C CYS A 29 -6.49 -4.44 -7.15
N GLU A 30 -7.68 -5.03 -7.33
CA GLU A 30 -8.23 -5.35 -8.67
C GLU A 30 -8.39 -4.09 -9.53
N ALA A 31 -8.99 -3.04 -8.96
CA ALA A 31 -9.15 -1.77 -9.66
C ALA A 31 -7.79 -1.13 -9.99
N GLY A 32 -6.84 -1.11 -9.06
CA GLY A 32 -5.51 -0.55 -9.29
C GLY A 32 -4.71 -1.28 -10.35
N ILE A 33 -4.82 -2.61 -10.41
CA ILE A 33 -4.24 -3.41 -11.50
C ILE A 33 -4.90 -3.07 -12.84
N GLY A 34 -6.23 -2.96 -12.87
CA GLY A 34 -6.98 -2.55 -14.06
C GLY A 34 -6.59 -1.15 -14.57
N GLU A 35 -6.33 -0.22 -13.66
CA GLU A 35 -5.86 1.14 -13.94
C GLU A 35 -4.36 1.24 -14.24
N ARG A 36 -3.60 0.14 -14.09
CA ARG A 36 -2.12 0.11 -14.13
C ARG A 36 -1.44 1.02 -13.10
N SER A 37 -2.15 1.38 -12.03
CA SER A 37 -1.56 2.06 -10.87
C SER A 37 -0.90 1.05 -9.93
N ILE A 38 -1.30 -0.22 -9.95
CA ILE A 38 -0.63 -1.35 -9.28
C ILE A 38 -0.01 -2.27 -10.33
N ASP A 39 1.12 -2.89 -9.97
CA ASP A 39 1.82 -3.87 -10.78
C ASP A 39 0.89 -5.05 -11.16
N PRO A 40 0.67 -5.29 -12.47
CA PRO A 40 -0.24 -6.33 -12.94
C PRO A 40 0.24 -7.76 -12.70
N GLU A 41 1.50 -7.97 -12.30
CA GLU A 41 2.01 -9.30 -11.92
C GLU A 41 1.57 -9.72 -10.51
N LEU A 42 1.05 -8.77 -9.70
CA LEU A 42 0.56 -9.04 -8.35
C LEU A 42 -0.82 -9.72 -8.36
N ARG A 43 -1.07 -10.56 -7.35
CA ARG A 43 -2.36 -11.21 -7.13
C ARG A 43 -3.21 -10.40 -6.14
N PRO A 44 -4.40 -9.90 -6.51
CA PRO A 44 -5.18 -9.00 -5.65
C PRO A 44 -5.43 -9.52 -4.23
N VAL A 45 -5.81 -10.80 -4.09
CA VAL A 45 -6.10 -11.43 -2.79
C VAL A 45 -4.86 -11.50 -1.91
N ASP A 46 -3.73 -11.91 -2.47
CA ASP A 46 -2.46 -12.02 -1.74
C ASP A 46 -1.95 -10.62 -1.36
N THR A 47 -2.01 -9.67 -2.29
CA THR A 47 -1.64 -8.26 -2.05
C THR A 47 -2.48 -7.65 -0.93
N ALA A 48 -3.81 -7.82 -0.96
CA ALA A 48 -4.70 -7.36 0.10
C ALA A 48 -4.36 -7.95 1.47
N ARG A 49 -3.99 -9.23 1.51
CA ARG A 49 -3.56 -9.91 2.75
C ARG A 49 -2.27 -9.31 3.28
N TRP A 50 -1.30 -9.04 2.42
CA TRP A 50 -0.02 -8.43 2.78
C TRP A 50 -0.18 -6.98 3.23
N ILE A 51 -1.05 -6.18 2.61
CA ILE A 51 -1.39 -4.83 3.07
C ILE A 51 -1.92 -4.87 4.51
N ALA A 52 -2.90 -5.74 4.79
CA ALA A 52 -3.45 -5.88 6.14
C ALA A 52 -2.39 -6.35 7.17
N GLY A 53 -1.50 -7.25 6.77
CA GLY A 53 -0.37 -7.70 7.60
C GLY A 53 0.61 -6.57 7.91
N LEU A 54 0.97 -5.74 6.91
CA LEU A 54 1.83 -4.58 7.08
C LEU A 54 1.21 -3.53 8.01
N LEU A 55 -0.10 -3.25 7.87
CA LEU A 55 -0.81 -2.33 8.78
C LEU A 55 -0.85 -2.86 10.23
N THR A 56 -0.97 -4.18 10.40
CA THR A 56 -0.88 -4.81 11.73
C THR A 56 0.53 -4.68 12.30
N ALA A 57 1.56 -4.98 11.50
CA ALA A 57 2.96 -4.84 11.91
C ALA A 57 3.32 -3.38 12.23
N TYR A 58 2.84 -2.43 11.44
CA TYR A 58 2.97 -1.00 11.69
C TYR A 58 2.47 -0.62 13.08
N ARG A 59 1.29 -1.09 13.48
CA ARG A 59 0.75 -0.84 14.82
C ARG A 59 1.64 -1.40 15.93
N THR A 60 2.22 -2.59 15.72
CA THR A 60 3.16 -3.20 16.67
C THR A 60 4.46 -2.41 16.79
N VAL A 61 5.04 -1.99 15.67
CA VAL A 61 6.28 -1.19 15.66
C VAL A 61 6.05 0.17 16.33
N ARG A 62 4.94 0.85 15.99
CA ARG A 62 4.52 2.12 16.61
C ARG A 62 4.38 2.04 18.12
N ALA A 63 3.89 0.91 18.65
CA ALA A 63 3.74 0.74 20.09
C ALA A 63 5.09 0.77 20.84
N THR A 64 6.20 0.54 20.12
CA THR A 64 7.56 0.51 20.68
C THR A 64 8.43 1.70 20.27
N ASP A 65 7.96 2.54 19.36
CA ASP A 65 8.74 3.62 18.75
C ASP A 65 8.50 4.98 19.43
N GLN A 66 9.55 5.79 19.53
CA GLN A 66 9.51 7.18 19.99
C GLN A 66 9.43 8.19 18.83
N ALA A 67 9.54 7.73 17.58
CA ALA A 67 9.40 8.57 16.39
C ALA A 67 8.01 9.24 16.30
N SER A 68 7.92 10.34 15.54
CA SER A 68 6.65 11.01 15.28
C SER A 68 5.78 10.17 14.34
N GLN A 69 4.47 10.18 14.58
CA GLN A 69 3.50 9.41 13.79
C GLN A 69 3.56 9.75 12.29
N ASP A 70 3.78 11.03 11.96
CA ASP A 70 3.84 11.50 10.58
C ASP A 70 5.00 10.88 9.78
N THR A 71 6.16 10.69 10.43
CA THR A 71 7.31 10.04 9.79
C THR A 71 7.01 8.59 9.47
N ASP A 72 6.38 7.86 10.39
CA ASP A 72 6.12 6.44 10.19
C ASP A 72 5.03 6.19 9.13
N VAL A 73 4.03 7.07 9.04
CA VAL A 73 3.02 7.02 7.96
C VAL A 73 3.70 7.26 6.61
N ALA A 74 4.57 8.27 6.52
CA ALA A 74 5.31 8.55 5.29
C ALA A 74 6.20 7.38 4.85
N ASP A 75 6.88 6.73 5.80
CA ASP A 75 7.72 5.57 5.53
C ASP A 75 6.91 4.34 5.09
N LEU A 76 5.77 4.09 5.74
CA LEU A 76 4.86 3.02 5.32
C LEU A 76 4.33 3.25 3.89
N LEU A 77 3.90 4.47 3.58
CA LEU A 77 3.44 4.82 2.23
C LEU A 77 4.57 4.69 1.21
N MET A 78 5.80 5.06 1.55
CA MET A 78 6.97 4.86 0.69
C MET A 78 7.21 3.37 0.42
N ILE A 79 7.15 2.51 1.44
CA ILE A 79 7.32 1.05 1.29
C ILE A 79 6.23 0.48 0.37
N LEU A 80 4.97 0.82 0.62
CA LEU A 80 3.83 0.35 -0.18
C LEU A 80 3.94 0.85 -1.62
N THR A 81 4.31 2.12 -1.84
CA THR A 81 4.53 2.69 -3.18
C THR A 81 5.58 1.89 -3.94
N ARG A 82 6.72 1.58 -3.30
CA ARG A 82 7.82 0.83 -3.95
C ARG A 82 7.46 -0.63 -4.26
N TRP A 83 6.59 -1.23 -3.46
CA TRP A 83 6.16 -2.61 -3.65
C TRP A 83 5.01 -2.72 -4.67
N LEU A 84 4.02 -1.84 -4.60
CA LEU A 84 2.78 -1.96 -5.35
C LEU A 84 2.83 -1.35 -6.74
N HIS A 85 3.63 -0.31 -6.97
CA HIS A 85 3.69 0.28 -8.31
C HIS A 85 4.51 -0.57 -9.28
N PRO A 86 4.13 -0.59 -10.58
CA PRO A 86 4.93 -1.24 -11.60
C PRO A 86 6.38 -0.74 -11.58
N ALA A 87 7.33 -1.67 -11.70
CA ALA A 87 8.73 -1.29 -11.83
C ALA A 87 8.91 -0.31 -13.01
N ARG A 88 9.53 0.85 -12.75
CA ARG A 88 9.87 1.77 -13.84
C ARG A 88 10.78 1.03 -14.82
N PRO A 89 10.52 1.07 -16.14
CA PRO A 89 11.44 0.53 -17.12
C PRO A 89 12.81 1.15 -16.87
N ARG A 90 13.80 0.32 -16.51
CA ARG A 90 15.20 0.74 -16.60
C ARG A 90 15.45 0.85 -18.09
N GLY A 91 15.46 2.06 -18.63
CA GLY A 91 15.87 2.27 -20.02
C GLY A 91 17.19 1.53 -20.21
N ILE A 92 17.22 0.54 -21.10
CA ILE A 92 18.48 -0.05 -21.52
C ILE A 92 19.18 1.12 -22.23
N ALA A 93 20.23 1.65 -21.62
CA ALA A 93 21.12 2.57 -22.30
C ALA A 93 21.72 1.79 -23.46
N THR A 94 21.16 1.94 -24.65
CA THR A 94 21.84 1.57 -25.88
C THR A 94 22.94 2.59 -26.07
N GLU A 95 24.17 2.21 -25.68
CA GLU A 95 25.41 2.85 -26.13
C GLU A 95 25.58 2.75 -27.64
#